data_AF-A0A1G0LC08-F1
#
_entry.id   AF-A0A1G0LC08-F1
#
_cell.length_a   1.000
_cell.length_b   1.000
_cell.length_c   1.000
_cell.angle_alpha   90.00
_cell.angle_beta   90.00
_cell.angle_gamma   90.00
#
_symmetry.space_group_name_H-M   'P 1'
#
loop_
_entity.id
_entity.type
_entity.pdbx_description
1 polymer ?
#
loop_
_entity_poly.entity_id
_entity_poly.type
_entity_poly.pdbx_seq_one_letter_code
_entity_poly.pdbx_strand_id
1 'polypeptide(L)'
;MKLSAKASEAVEFLEHVLRDCDQLAREVEEFAAAKKNADIYSTQIARQLSQIRQRAMIKSLPFVADAAGGLSVQASRGASQATKTRAMREGLVAFRSLVERTIKQTTTADEADRAERKAAGEAGH
;
A
#
# COMPACT_ATOMS: atom_id res chain seq x y z
N MET A 1 11.56 -7.69 18.54
CA MET A 1 10.34 -8.31 19.09
C MET A 1 9.82 -9.34 18.11
N LYS A 2 9.23 -10.45 18.55
CA LYS A 2 8.74 -11.52 17.65
C LYS A 2 7.22 -11.39 17.52
N LEU A 3 6.77 -10.95 16.35
CA LEU A 3 5.35 -10.89 15.95
C LEU A 3 4.78 -12.30 15.75
N SER A 4 3.45 -12.45 15.78
CA SER A 4 2.80 -13.67 15.28
C SER A 4 3.12 -13.88 13.80
N ALA A 5 3.02 -15.13 13.32
CA ALA A 5 3.28 -15.45 11.91
C ALA A 5 2.41 -14.60 10.96
N LYS A 6 1.11 -14.46 11.28
CA LYS A 6 0.17 -13.65 10.51
C LYS A 6 0.56 -12.17 10.49
N ALA A 7 0.94 -11.60 11.65
CA ALA A 7 1.36 -10.21 11.73
C ALA A 7 2.69 -9.97 11.00
N SER A 8 3.67 -10.88 11.12
CA SER A 8 4.92 -10.82 10.35
C SER A 8 4.67 -10.82 8.85
N GLU A 9 3.88 -11.76 8.33
CA GLU A 9 3.60 -11.85 6.89
C GLU A 9 2.84 -10.63 6.33
N ALA A 10 2.03 -9.98 7.17
CA ALA A 10 1.33 -8.75 6.81
C ALA A 10 2.30 -7.56 6.79
N VAL A 11 3.13 -7.41 7.81
CA VAL A 11 4.15 -6.34 7.90
C VAL A 11 5.15 -6.47 6.77
N GLU A 12 5.71 -7.65 6.51
CA GLU A 12 6.63 -7.89 5.40
C GLU A 12 6.02 -7.47 4.07
N PHE A 13 4.74 -7.82 3.81
CA PHE A 13 4.05 -7.39 2.61
C PHE A 13 3.92 -5.86 2.54
N LEU A 14 3.54 -5.21 3.64
CA LEU A 14 3.39 -3.75 3.68
C LEU A 14 4.74 -3.04 3.46
N GLU A 15 5.84 -3.58 3.97
CA GLU A 15 7.20 -3.09 3.71
C GLU A 15 7.61 -3.27 2.23
N HIS A 16 7.17 -4.35 1.58
CA HIS A 16 7.31 -4.47 0.12
C HIS A 16 6.48 -3.39 -0.59
N VAL A 17 5.25 -3.12 -0.14
CA VAL A 17 4.42 -2.05 -0.73
C VAL A 17 5.05 -0.66 -0.56
N LEU A 18 5.77 -0.39 0.55
CA LEU A 18 6.51 0.86 0.70
C LEU A 18 7.62 1.01 -0.35
N ARG A 19 8.32 -0.08 -0.68
CA ARG A 19 9.30 -0.08 -1.79
C ARG A 19 8.61 0.08 -3.16
N ASP A 20 7.45 -0.56 -3.34
CA ASP A 20 6.64 -0.37 -4.54
C ASP A 20 6.21 1.11 -4.68
N CYS A 21 5.97 1.84 -3.58
CA CYS A 21 5.65 3.27 -3.62
C CYS A 21 6.81 4.13 -4.16
N ASP A 22 8.06 3.80 -3.80
CA ASP A 22 9.22 4.51 -4.32
C ASP A 22 9.38 4.29 -5.83
N GLN A 23 9.14 3.06 -6.29
CA GLN A 23 9.14 2.73 -7.72
C GLN A 23 8.01 3.45 -8.46
N LEU A 24 6.79 3.41 -7.92
CA LEU A 24 5.63 4.11 -8.49
C LEU A 24 5.86 5.63 -8.55
N ALA A 25 6.51 6.21 -7.54
CA ALA A 25 6.86 7.63 -7.55
C ALA A 25 7.80 7.96 -8.72
N ARG A 26 8.82 7.14 -8.96
CA ARG A 26 9.71 7.28 -10.13
C ARG A 26 8.95 7.17 -11.45
N GLU A 27 8.07 6.18 -11.57
CA GLU A 27 7.26 6.01 -12.79
C GLU A 27 6.30 7.19 -13.02
N VAL A 28 5.78 7.82 -11.96
CA VAL A 28 4.98 9.05 -12.07
C VAL A 28 5.83 10.22 -12.58
N GLU A 29 7.10 10.31 -12.21
CA GLU A 29 8.03 11.30 -12.74
C GLU A 29 8.39 11.03 -14.20
N GLU A 30 8.59 9.77 -14.59
CA GLU A 30 8.79 9.39 -15.98
C GLU A 30 7.55 9.71 -16.83
N PHE A 31 6.35 9.40 -16.31
CA PHE A 31 5.09 9.79 -16.90
C PHE A 31 5.00 11.31 -17.06
N ALA A 32 5.41 12.11 -16.06
CA ALA A 32 5.37 13.57 -16.13
C ALA A 32 6.33 14.14 -17.18
N ALA A 33 7.50 13.52 -17.35
CA ALA A 33 8.53 13.96 -18.29
C ALA A 33 8.29 13.46 -19.73
N ALA A 34 7.42 12.47 -19.93
CA ALA A 34 7.17 11.86 -21.23
C ALA A 34 6.56 12.86 -22.23
N LYS A 35 7.27 13.09 -23.35
CA LYS A 35 6.79 13.95 -24.45
C LYS A 35 5.94 13.19 -25.48
N LYS A 36 6.06 11.87 -25.53
CA LYS A 36 5.34 10.95 -26.42
C LYS A 36 5.05 9.67 -25.64
N ASN A 37 3.98 8.96 -26.01
CA ASN A 37 3.61 7.67 -25.44
C ASN A 37 3.49 7.65 -23.90
N ALA A 38 3.08 8.78 -23.29
CA ALA A 38 2.89 8.89 -21.85
C ALA A 38 1.91 7.83 -21.31
N ASP A 39 0.96 7.38 -22.15
CA ASP A 39 -0.02 6.36 -21.80
C ASP A 39 0.60 5.02 -21.39
N ILE A 40 1.80 4.68 -21.88
CA ILE A 40 2.52 3.46 -21.50
C ILE A 40 2.82 3.47 -19.99
N TYR A 41 3.37 4.57 -19.49
CA TYR A 41 3.66 4.74 -18.06
C TYR A 41 2.38 4.73 -17.23
N SER A 42 1.32 5.40 -17.70
CA SER A 42 0.04 5.41 -16.98
C SER A 42 -0.57 4.01 -16.87
N THR A 43 -0.45 3.19 -17.91
CA THR A 43 -0.92 1.80 -17.96
C THR A 43 -0.09 0.91 -17.04
N GLN A 44 1.23 1.11 -17.02
CA GLN A 44 2.14 0.40 -16.14
C GLN A 44 1.84 0.68 -14.67
N ILE A 45 1.72 1.96 -14.29
CA ILE A 45 1.37 2.40 -12.93
C ILE A 45 0.02 1.79 -12.52
N ALA A 46 -0.99 1.87 -13.39
CA ALA A 46 -2.31 1.31 -13.11
C ALA A 46 -2.26 -0.20 -12.85
N ARG A 47 -1.49 -0.95 -13.65
CA ARG A 47 -1.31 -2.39 -13.51
C ARG A 47 -0.63 -2.76 -12.19
N GLN A 48 0.45 -2.06 -11.83
CA GLN A 48 1.15 -2.30 -10.56
C GLN A 48 0.24 -2.05 -9.36
N LEU A 49 -0.50 -0.94 -9.35
CA LEU A 49 -1.46 -0.64 -8.30
C LEU A 49 -2.59 -1.68 -8.23
N SER A 50 -3.05 -2.21 -9.37
CA SER A 50 -4.02 -3.31 -9.40
C SER A 50 -3.46 -4.60 -8.81
N GLN A 51 -2.19 -4.91 -9.03
CA GLN A 51 -1.53 -6.07 -8.43
C GLN A 51 -1.36 -5.90 -6.91
N ILE A 52 -1.00 -4.70 -6.45
CA ILE A 52 -0.94 -4.37 -5.02
C ILE A 52 -2.32 -4.56 -4.38
N ARG A 53 -3.39 -4.08 -5.03
CA ARG A 53 -4.77 -4.29 -4.57
C ARG A 53 -5.08 -5.76 -4.39
N GLN A 54 -4.84 -6.59 -5.41
CA GLN A 54 -5.14 -8.02 -5.35
C GLN A 54 -4.39 -8.72 -4.20
N ARG A 55 -3.08 -8.44 -4.07
CA ARG A 55 -2.25 -8.98 -2.98
C ARG A 55 -2.75 -8.53 -1.60
N ALA A 56 -3.16 -7.26 -1.46
CA ALA A 56 -3.71 -6.73 -0.22
C ALA A 56 -5.04 -7.39 0.17
N MET A 57 -5.93 -7.67 -0.80
CA MET A 57 -7.18 -8.40 -0.53
C MET A 57 -6.91 -9.82 0.00
N ILE A 58 -5.96 -10.54 -0.62
CA ILE A 58 -5.58 -11.89 -0.18
C ILE A 58 -5.09 -11.88 1.28
N LYS A 59 -4.36 -10.83 1.68
CA LYS A 59 -3.85 -10.65 3.04
C LYS A 59 -4.86 -10.03 4.02
N SER A 60 -6.12 -9.86 3.60
CA SER A 60 -7.18 -9.23 4.40
C SER A 60 -6.83 -7.81 4.88
N LEU A 61 -6.21 -7.02 4.00
CA LEU A 61 -5.86 -5.62 4.22
C LEU A 61 -6.77 -4.70 3.39
N PRO A 62 -8.07 -4.56 3.73
CA PRO A 62 -9.07 -3.91 2.88
C PRO A 62 -8.75 -2.45 2.59
N PHE A 63 -8.32 -1.68 3.60
CA PHE A 63 -8.00 -0.26 3.42
C PHE A 63 -6.84 -0.03 2.43
N VAL A 64 -5.83 -0.90 2.45
CA VAL A 64 -4.70 -0.85 1.50
C VAL A 64 -5.18 -1.25 0.11
N ALA A 65 -6.03 -2.28 0.02
CA ALA A 65 -6.61 -2.72 -1.24
C ALA A 65 -7.47 -1.64 -1.91
N ASP A 66 -8.32 -0.96 -1.14
CA ASP A 66 -9.20 0.10 -1.62
C ASP A 66 -8.40 1.32 -2.08
N ALA A 67 -7.40 1.75 -1.30
CA ALA A 67 -6.54 2.87 -1.68
C ALA A 67 -5.73 2.58 -2.95
N ALA A 68 -5.12 1.39 -3.05
CA ALA A 68 -4.41 0.97 -4.26
C ALA A 68 -5.35 0.88 -5.47
N GLY A 69 -6.58 0.38 -5.26
CA GLY A 69 -7.61 0.33 -6.29
C GLY A 69 -8.02 1.71 -6.79
N GLY A 70 -8.25 2.66 -5.88
CA GLY A 70 -8.57 4.04 -6.21
C GLY A 70 -7.48 4.71 -7.06
N LEU A 71 -6.21 4.53 -6.67
CA LEU A 71 -5.07 5.03 -7.45
C LEU A 71 -4.93 4.35 -8.80
N SER A 72 -5.17 3.04 -8.91
CA SER A 72 -5.14 2.31 -10.18
C SER A 72 -6.16 2.89 -11.17
N VAL A 73 -7.38 3.16 -10.69
CA VAL A 73 -8.42 3.81 -11.48
C VAL A 73 -8.01 5.22 -11.87
N GLN A 74 -7.43 5.99 -10.94
CA GLN A 74 -6.97 7.34 -11.22
C GLN A 74 -5.87 7.39 -12.30
N ALA A 75 -4.92 6.45 -12.26
CA ALA A 75 -3.88 6.29 -13.27
C ALA A 75 -4.47 5.94 -14.65
N SER A 76 -5.55 5.15 -14.68
CA SER A 76 -6.20 4.69 -15.91
C SER A 76 -7.17 5.71 -16.53
N ARG A 77 -7.73 6.62 -15.72
CA ARG A 77 -8.75 7.58 -16.18
C ARG A 77 -8.19 8.58 -17.20
N GLY A 78 -9.04 9.01 -18.13
CA GLY A 78 -8.74 10.09 -19.07
C GLY A 78 -8.66 11.45 -18.34
N ALA A 79 -7.49 12.07 -18.37
CA ALA A 79 -7.23 13.41 -17.83
C ALA A 79 -5.98 13.97 -18.50
N SER A 80 -5.75 15.29 -18.41
CA SER A 80 -4.49 15.87 -18.86
C SER A 80 -3.31 15.27 -18.10
N GLN A 81 -2.16 15.15 -18.76
CA GLN A 81 -0.93 14.60 -18.15
C GLN A 81 -0.57 15.36 -16.87
N ALA A 82 -0.60 16.69 -16.90
CA ALA A 82 -0.32 17.54 -15.73
C ALA A 82 -1.28 17.27 -14.56
N THR A 83 -2.58 17.18 -14.83
CA THR A 83 -3.59 16.87 -13.80
C THR A 83 -3.36 15.48 -13.21
N LYS A 84 -3.10 14.48 -14.07
CA LYS A 84 -2.87 13.10 -13.64
C LYS A 84 -1.59 12.98 -12.81
N THR A 85 -0.49 13.61 -13.23
CA THR A 85 0.77 13.64 -12.46
C THR A 85 0.54 14.21 -11.07
N ARG A 86 -0.12 15.37 -10.95
CA ARG A 86 -0.39 15.99 -9.64
C ARG A 86 -1.21 15.07 -8.75
N ALA A 87 -2.32 14.56 -9.27
CA ALA A 87 -3.20 13.67 -8.53
C ALA A 87 -2.47 12.39 -8.09
N MET A 88 -1.61 11.83 -8.94
CA MET A 88 -0.82 10.64 -8.61
C MET A 88 0.25 10.91 -7.55
N ARG A 89 0.95 12.04 -7.60
CA ARG A 89 1.92 12.43 -6.56
C ARG A 89 1.25 12.55 -5.20
N GLU A 90 0.18 13.33 -5.13
CA GLU A 90 -0.59 13.52 -3.88
C GLU A 90 -1.16 12.19 -3.38
N GLY A 91 -1.72 11.40 -4.29
CA GLY A 91 -2.27 10.08 -4.01
C GLY A 91 -1.24 9.07 -3.48
N LEU A 92 -0.04 9.02 -4.06
CA LEU A 92 1.03 8.12 -3.62
C LEU A 92 1.57 8.51 -2.24
N VAL A 93 1.68 9.81 -1.94
CA VAL A 93 2.05 10.27 -0.59
C VAL A 93 1.02 9.80 0.43
N ALA A 94 -0.28 10.00 0.15
CA ALA A 94 -1.34 9.56 1.04
C ALA A 94 -1.37 8.03 1.20
N PHE A 95 -1.13 7.29 0.12
CA PHE A 95 -1.06 5.83 0.14
C PHE A 95 0.11 5.31 0.96
N ARG A 96 1.31 5.89 0.80
CA ARG A 96 2.48 5.57 1.61
C ARG A 96 2.20 5.78 3.10
N SER A 97 1.62 6.92 3.47
CA SER A 97 1.24 7.20 4.87
C SER A 97 0.15 6.26 5.40
N LEU A 98 -0.77 5.79 4.55
CA LEU A 98 -1.73 4.76 4.93
C LEU A 98 -1.04 3.41 5.21
N VAL A 99 -0.08 3.01 4.37
CA VAL A 99 0.68 1.76 4.53
C VAL A 99 1.51 1.81 5.82
N GLU A 100 2.21 2.91 6.08
CA GLU A 100 2.98 3.11 7.33
C GLU A 100 2.08 3.01 8.58
N ARG A 101 0.89 3.62 8.53
CA ARG A 101 -0.09 3.51 9.62
C ARG A 101 -0.60 2.09 9.79
N THR A 102 -0.86 1.38 8.70
CA THR A 102 -1.30 -0.01 8.72
C THR A 102 -0.24 -0.92 9.34
N ILE A 103 1.05 -0.70 9.05
CA ILE A 103 2.17 -1.42 9.71
C ILE A 103 2.08 -1.22 11.21
N LYS A 104 2.04 0.04 11.66
CA LYS A 104 1.97 0.39 13.09
C LYS A 104 0.75 -0.26 13.77
N GLN A 105 -0.43 -0.17 13.16
CA GLN A 105 -1.64 -0.77 13.69
C GLN A 105 -1.54 -2.30 13.80
N THR A 106 -0.97 -2.96 12.78
CA THR A 106 -0.78 -4.41 12.76
C THR A 106 0.16 -4.85 13.89
N THR A 107 1.28 -4.15 14.07
CA THR A 107 2.23 -4.41 15.16
C THR A 107 1.59 -4.20 16.54
N THR A 108 0.92 -3.06 16.75
CA THR A 108 0.29 -2.75 18.04
C THR A 108 -0.83 -3.72 18.39
N ALA A 109 -1.64 -4.15 17.42
CA ALA A 109 -2.70 -5.13 17.64
C ALA A 109 -2.12 -6.49 18.06
N ASP A 110 -1.07 -6.96 17.38
CA ASP A 110 -0.41 -8.24 17.71
C ASP A 110 0.20 -8.23 19.12
N GLU A 111 0.80 -7.10 19.51
CA GLU A 111 1.34 -6.92 20.86
C GLU A 111 0.26 -6.95 21.94
N ALA A 112 -0.87 -6.27 21.70
CA ALA A 112 -2.01 -6.25 22.62
C ALA A 112 -2.63 -7.64 22.78
N ASP A 113 -2.91 -8.33 21.68
CA ASP A 113 -3.46 -9.71 21.68
C ASP A 113 -2.54 -10.67 22.45
N ARG A 114 -1.21 -10.48 22.31
CA ARG A 114 -0.23 -11.31 23.02
C ARG A 114 -0.18 -10.99 24.52
N ALA A 115 -0.30 -9.73 24.90
CA ALA A 115 -0.35 -9.32 26.30
C ALA A 115 -1.59 -9.90 27.00
N GLU A 116 -2.75 -9.83 26.35
CA GLU A 116 -4.01 -10.40 26.85
C GLU A 116 -3.92 -11.93 27.02
N ARG A 117 -3.37 -12.64 26.03
CA ARG A 117 -3.19 -14.10 26.12
C ARG A 117 -2.27 -14.53 27.26
N LYS A 118 -1.22 -13.75 27.55
CA LYS A 118 -0.34 -14.01 28.69
C LYS A 118 -1.07 -13.78 30.01
N ALA A 119 -1.77 -12.66 30.15
CA ALA A 119 -2.55 -12.35 31.35
C ALA A 119 -3.65 -13.39 31.62
N ALA A 120 -4.34 -13.87 30.57
CA ALA A 120 -5.36 -14.91 30.68
C ALA A 120 -4.76 -16.29 31.04
N GLY A 121 -3.55 -16.60 30.56
CA GLY A 121 -2.84 -17.84 30.90
C GLY A 121 -2.33 -17.87 32.35
N GLU A 122 -1.97 -16.71 32.91
CA GLU A 122 -1.50 -16.57 34.30
C GLU A 122 -2.66 -16.57 35.32
N ALA A 123 -3.88 -16.20 34.93
CA ALA A 123 -5.06 -16.20 35.81
C ALA A 123 -5.73 -17.58 35.98
N GLY A 124 -5.26 -18.62 35.27
CA GLY A 124 -5.80 -19.98 35.30
C GLY A 124 -4.99 -20.99 36.12
N HIS A 125 -4.05 -20.53 36.95
CA HIS A 125 -3.24 -21.36 37.85
C HIS A 125 -3.34 -20.90 39.30
#